data_AF-A0A355GDB5-F1
#
_entry.id   AF-A0A355GDB5-F1
#
_cell.length_a   1.000
_cell.length_b   1.000
_cell.length_c   1.000
_cell.angle_alpha   90.00
_cell.angle_beta   90.00
_cell.angle_gamma   90.00
#
_symmetry.space_group_name_H-M   'P 1'
#
loop_
_entity.id
_entity.type
_entity.pdbx_description
1 polymer ?
#
loop_
_entity_poly.entity_id
_entity_poly.type
_entity_poly.pdbx_seq_one_letter_code
_entity_poly.pdbx_strand_id
1 'polypeptide(L)' 'APTVNQALHGITKEVPATAVASSKGLPAKSDQVHFNADSEREFGKRYAAQMLKLQKQASEK' A
#
# COMPACT_ATOMS: atom_id res chain seq x y z
N ALA A 1 10.73 16.04 -11.05
CA ALA A 1 9.64 15.78 -10.10
C ALA A 1 9.61 14.28 -9.78
N PRO A 2 9.28 13.86 -8.54
CA PRO A 2 9.13 12.45 -8.22
C PRO A 2 7.97 11.84 -9.03
N THR A 3 8.05 10.55 -9.34
CA THR A 3 6.88 9.82 -9.87
C THR A 3 5.80 9.73 -8.80
N VAL A 4 4.56 9.43 -9.20
CA VAL A 4 3.43 9.26 -8.26
C VAL A 4 3.77 8.23 -7.17
N ASN A 5 4.35 7.09 -7.54
CA ASN A 5 4.78 6.07 -6.56
C ASN A 5 5.88 6.58 -5.63
N GLN A 6 6.88 7.32 -6.13
CA GLN A 6 7.91 7.89 -5.26
C GLN A 6 7.32 8.86 -4.23
N ALA A 7 6.35 9.69 -4.63
CA ALA A 7 5.67 10.60 -3.71
C ALA A 7 4.84 9.85 -2.65
N LEU A 8 4.04 8.86 -3.08
CA LEU A 8 3.25 8.03 -2.17
C LEU A 8 4.13 7.31 -1.15
N HIS A 9 5.23 6.71 -1.58
CA HIS A 9 6.18 6.05 -0.67
C HIS A 9 6.93 7.04 0.24
N GLY A 10 7.13 8.28 -0.20
CA GLY A 10 7.82 9.32 0.57
C GLY A 10 7.00 9.89 1.71
N ILE A 11 5.67 9.97 1.56
CA ILE A 11 4.78 10.66 2.52
C ILE A 11 4.83 10.06 3.93
N THR A 12 5.18 8.78 4.08
CA THR A 12 5.27 8.10 5.37
C THR A 12 6.37 8.65 6.28
N LYS A 13 7.29 9.47 5.74
CA LYS A 13 8.36 10.13 6.51
C LYS A 13 7.90 11.44 7.14
N GLU A 14 6.92 12.09 6.53
CA GLU A 14 6.47 13.43 6.90
C GLU A 14 5.16 13.40 7.69
N VAL A 15 4.28 12.43 7.41
CA VAL A 15 2.96 12.33 8.03
C VAL A 15 2.94 11.17 9.03
N PRO A 16 2.73 11.44 10.33
CA PRO A 16 2.63 10.39 11.34
C PRO A 16 1.50 9.40 11.06
N ALA A 17 1.59 8.20 11.66
CA ALA A 17 0.58 7.14 11.54
C ALA A 17 0.18 6.80 10.10
N THR A 18 1.13 6.93 9.16
CA THR A 18 0.91 6.69 7.73
C THR A 18 1.79 5.55 7.23
N ALA A 19 1.23 4.66 6.41
CA ALA A 19 1.94 3.56 5.77
C ALA A 19 1.46 3.36 4.33
N VAL A 20 2.23 2.64 3.52
CA VAL A 20 1.93 2.38 2.10
C VAL A 20 1.88 0.89 1.84
N ALA A 21 0.74 0.42 1.31
CA ALA A 21 0.65 -0.90 0.70
C ALA A 21 1.05 -0.79 -0.77
N SER A 22 2.13 -1.46 -1.18
CA SER A 22 2.59 -1.40 -2.57
C SER A 22 1.80 -2.37 -3.46
N SER A 23 1.28 -1.87 -4.58
CA SER A 23 0.67 -2.68 -5.64
C SER A 23 1.69 -3.24 -6.64
N LYS A 24 3.00 -2.98 -6.44
CA LYS A 24 4.04 -3.45 -7.36
C LYS A 24 3.94 -4.96 -7.56
N GLY A 25 3.96 -5.37 -8.82
CA GLY A 25 3.93 -6.77 -9.24
C GLY A 25 2.55 -7.43 -9.19
N LEU A 26 1.48 -6.70 -8.85
CA LEU A 26 0.12 -7.24 -8.92
C LEU A 26 -0.37 -7.26 -10.38
N PRO A 27 -0.78 -8.43 -10.91
CA PRO A 27 -1.33 -8.52 -12.26
C PRO A 27 -2.59 -7.67 -12.48
N ALA A 28 -2.63 -6.98 -13.62
CA ALA A 28 -3.84 -6.34 -14.13
C ALA A 28 -4.69 -7.35 -14.94
N LYS A 29 -5.93 -6.96 -15.23
CA LYS A 29 -6.75 -7.54 -16.29
C LYS A 29 -6.13 -7.20 -17.66
N SER A 30 -6.72 -7.71 -18.73
CA SER A 30 -6.28 -7.44 -20.11
C SER A 30 -6.34 -5.96 -20.51
N ASP A 31 -7.04 -5.11 -19.75
CA ASP A 31 -7.06 -3.66 -19.96
C ASP A 31 -5.82 -2.92 -19.45
N GLN A 32 -4.92 -3.63 -18.75
CA GLN A 32 -3.67 -3.10 -18.20
C GLN A 32 -3.84 -1.98 -17.16
N VAL A 33 -5.06 -1.73 -16.69
CA VAL A 33 -5.38 -0.63 -15.76
C VAL A 33 -5.96 -1.18 -14.46
N HIS A 34 -6.90 -2.12 -14.53
CA HIS A 34 -7.59 -2.64 -13.35
C HIS A 34 -6.97 -3.95 -12.88
N PHE A 35 -6.81 -4.14 -11.57
CA PHE A 35 -6.35 -5.41 -11.03
C PHE A 35 -7.34 -6.55 -11.30
N ASN A 36 -6.81 -7.77 -11.47
CA ASN A 36 -7.65 -8.96 -11.47
C ASN A 36 -8.09 -9.34 -10.03
N ALA A 37 -8.99 -10.30 -9.90
CA ALA A 37 -9.56 -10.68 -8.60
C ALA A 37 -8.50 -11.19 -7.60
N ASP A 38 -7.49 -11.93 -8.06
CA ASP A 38 -6.44 -12.46 -7.20
C ASP A 38 -5.51 -11.34 -6.70
N SER A 39 -5.18 -10.40 -7.59
CA SER A 39 -4.43 -9.18 -7.25
C SER A 39 -5.15 -8.34 -6.22
N GLU A 40 -6.46 -8.13 -6.35
CA GLU A 40 -7.26 -7.37 -5.37
C GLU A 40 -7.26 -8.04 -3.99
N ARG A 41 -7.38 -9.39 -3.94
CA ARG A 41 -7.30 -10.14 -2.67
C ARG A 41 -5.93 -10.00 -2.03
N GLU A 42 -4.87 -10.15 -2.82
CA GLU A 42 -3.51 -9.97 -2.35
C GLU A 42 -3.25 -8.53 -1.90
N PHE A 43 -3.78 -7.55 -2.64
CA PHE A 43 -3.64 -6.16 -2.27
C PHE A 43 -4.33 -5.86 -0.94
N GLY A 44 -5.54 -6.39 -0.73
CA GLY A 44 -6.25 -6.32 0.55
C GLY A 44 -5.44 -6.88 1.72
N LYS A 45 -4.75 -8.02 1.54
CA LYS A 45 -3.84 -8.58 2.56
C LYS A 45 -2.67 -7.63 2.87
N ARG A 46 -2.12 -6.97 1.85
CA ARG A 46 -1.04 -5.98 2.03
C ARG A 46 -1.52 -4.76 2.79
N TYR A 47 -2.74 -4.27 2.52
CA TYR A 47 -3.37 -3.22 3.31
C TYR A 47 -3.56 -3.64 4.77
N ALA A 48 -4.11 -4.83 5.02
CA ALA A 48 -4.30 -5.35 6.36
C ALA A 48 -2.96 -5.43 7.13
N ALA A 49 -1.89 -5.91 6.48
CA ALA A 49 -0.57 -5.98 7.08
C ALA A 49 -0.02 -4.60 7.49
N GLN A 50 -0.19 -3.56 6.65
CA GLN A 50 0.22 -2.20 7.00
C GLN A 50 -0.62 -1.62 8.14
N MET A 51 -1.93 -1.86 8.14
CA MET A 51 -2.82 -1.37 9.21
C MET A 51 -2.49 -2.00 10.56
N LEU A 52 -2.30 -3.32 10.61
CA LEU A 52 -1.92 -4.03 11.83
C LEU A 52 -0.58 -3.50 12.40
N LYS A 53 0.38 -3.19 11.51
CA LYS A 53 1.64 -2.56 11.92
C LYS A 53 1.41 -1.19 12.56
N LEU A 54 0.60 -0.33 11.93
CA LEU A 54 0.28 1.00 12.46
C LEU A 54 -0.41 0.91 13.82
N GLN A 55 -1.38 0.01 13.96
CA GLN A 55 -2.13 -0.20 15.21
C GLN A 55 -1.22 -0.71 16.33
N LYS A 56 -0.32 -1.66 16.04
CA LYS A 56 0.68 -2.13 17.00
C LYS A 56 1.58 -1.00 17.47
N GLN A 57 2.11 -0.20 16.54
CA GLN A 57 2.94 0.98 16.86
C GLN A 57 2.19 2.02 17.69
N ALA A 58 0.88 2.15 17.51
CA ALA A 58 0.05 3.04 18.31
C ALA A 58 -0.19 2.50 19.73
N SER A 59 -0.32 1.18 19.89
CA SER A 59 -0.53 0.54 21.22
C SER A 59 0.74 0.45 22.08
N GLU A 60 1.91 0.58 21.47
CA GLU A 60 3.22 0.54 22.15
C GLU A 60 3.71 1.93 22.58
N LYS A 61 2.96 2.98 22.24
CA LYS A 61 3.22 4.37 22.66
C LYS A 61 2.43 4.72 23.90
#